data_AF-A0A955H729-F1
#
_entry.id   AF-A0A955H729-F1
#
_cell.length_a   1.000
_cell.length_b   1.000
_cell.length_c   1.000
_cell.angle_alpha   90.00
_cell.angle_beta   90.00
_cell.angle_gamma   90.00
#
_symmetry.space_group_name_H-M   'P 1'
#
loop_
_entity.id
_entity.type
_entity.pdbx_description
1 polymer ?
#
loop_
_entity_poly.entity_id
_entity_poly.type
_entity_poly.pdbx_seq_one_letter_code
_entity_poly.pdbx_strand_id
1 'polypeptide(L)' 'MSIIIFLFVLFILVLVHEWGHFIVAKKTGMRVDEFGIGFPPKLFGVKK' A
#
# COMPACT_ATOMS: atom_id res chain seq x y z
N MET A 1 -12.06 22.87 -5.34
CA MET A 1 -11.20 22.78 -4.13
C MET A 1 -11.40 21.47 -3.37
N SER A 2 -12.64 21.10 -3.02
CA SER A 2 -12.93 19.97 -2.11
C SER A 2 -12.48 18.59 -2.62
N ILE A 3 -12.67 18.31 -3.91
CA ILE A 3 -12.25 17.03 -4.51
C ILE A 3 -10.72 16.86 -4.50
N ILE A 4 -9.99 17.96 -4.71
CA ILE A 4 -8.52 17.94 -4.71
C ILE A 4 -8.00 17.63 -3.31
N ILE A 5 -8.56 18.29 -2.29
CA ILE A 5 -8.22 18.04 -0.88
C ILE A 5 -8.56 16.60 -0.50
N PHE A 6 -9.72 16.09 -0.93
CA PHE A 6 -10.13 14.72 -0.68
C PHE A 6 -9.12 13.70 -1.25
N LEU A 7 -8.75 13.84 -2.53
CA LEU A 7 -7.77 12.95 -3.16
C LEU A 7 -6.39 13.04 -2.48
N PHE A 8 -5.98 14.23 -2.07
CA PHE A 8 -4.71 14.43 -1.36
C PHE A 8 -4.69 13.72 0.01
N VAL A 9 -5.77 13.87 0.79
CA VAL A 9 -5.90 13.17 2.08
C VAL A 9 -5.96 11.66 1.89
N LEU A 10 -6.71 11.18 0.89
CA LEU A 10 -6.82 9.75 0.60
C LEU A 10 -5.46 9.15 0.20
N PHE A 11 -4.68 9.87 -0.60
CA PHE A 11 -3.32 9.46 -0.96
C PHE A 11 -2.41 9.31 0.26
N ILE A 12 -2.38 10.32 1.15
CA ILE A 12 -1.58 10.26 2.37
C ILE A 12 -2.06 9.14 3.31
N LEU A 13 -3.39 8.98 3.45
CA LEU A 13 -3.98 7.95 4.28
C LEU A 13 -3.53 6.55 3.85
N VAL A 14 -3.61 6.25 2.54
CA VAL A 14 -3.20 4.95 1.98
C VAL A 14 -1.71 4.72 2.17
N LEU A 15 -0.88 5.74 1.93
CA LEU A 15 0.57 5.66 2.12
C LEU A 15 0.91 5.30 3.57
N VAL A 16 0.33 6.00 4.56
CA VAL A 16 0.58 5.73 5.98
C VAL A 16 -0.01 4.37 6.40
N HIS A 17 -1.15 3.96 5.84
CA HIS A 17 -1.78 2.68 6.13
C HIS A 17 -0.90 1.50 5.71
N GLU A 18 -0.42 1.50 4.45
CA GLU A 18 0.45 0.44 3.93
C GLU A 18 1.81 0.45 4.62
N TRP A 19 2.32 1.63 4.98
CA TRP A 19 3.53 1.75 5.79
C TRP A 19 3.36 1.13 7.18
N GLY A 20 2.18 1.27 7.79
CA GLY A 20 1.83 0.59 9.04
C GLY A 20 1.88 -0.93 8.90
N HIS A 21 1.28 -1.49 7.84
CA HIS A 21 1.34 -2.93 7.56
C HIS A 21 2.77 -3.42 7.39
N PHE A 22 3.60 -2.70 6.66
CA PHE A 22 5.01 -3.04 6.47
C PHE A 22 5.78 -3.09 7.78
N ILE A 23 5.60 -2.08 8.64
CA ILE A 23 6.26 -2.01 9.94
C ILE A 23 5.82 -3.17 10.83
N VAL A 24 4.51 -3.46 10.88
CA VAL A 24 3.98 -4.58 11.68
C VAL A 24 4.51 -5.91 11.15
N ALA A 25 4.47 -6.14 9.84
CA ALA A 25 4.98 -7.36 9.20
C ALA A 25 6.48 -7.58 9.50
N LYS A 26 7.30 -6.52 9.41
CA LYS A 26 8.72 -6.59 9.75
C LYS A 26 8.95 -6.89 11.24
N LYS A 27 8.14 -6.29 12.12
CA LYS A 27 8.24 -6.50 13.57
C LYS A 27 7.80 -7.90 14.01
N THR A 28 6.86 -8.53 13.30
CA THR A 28 6.40 -9.90 13.59
C THR A 28 7.26 -10.99 12.96
N GLY A 29 8.34 -10.62 12.26
CA GLY A 29 9.21 -11.57 11.56
C GLY A 29 8.61 -12.12 10.26
N MET A 30 7.54 -11.50 9.75
CA MET A 30 6.92 -11.87 8.50
C MET A 30 7.85 -11.48 7.34
N ARG A 31 8.06 -12.40 6.40
CA ARG A 31 8.82 -12.12 5.18
C ARG A 31 8.00 -11.16 4.31
N VAL A 32 8.56 -9.98 4.06
CA VAL A 32 8.00 -8.99 3.15
C VAL A 32 8.88 -8.96 1.91
N ASP A 33 8.36 -9.43 0.78
CA ASP A 33 9.11 -9.46 -0.47
C ASP A 33 9.13 -8.09 -1.16
N GLU A 34 8.04 -7.31 -1.11
CA GLU A 34 7.93 -5.99 -1.73
C GLU A 34 7.04 -5.04 -0.91
N PHE A 35 7.40 -3.76 -0.87
CA PHE A 35 6.54 -2.69 -0.36
C PHE A 35 5.82 -2.03 -1.54
N GLY A 36 4.53 -2.34 -1.71
CA GLY A 36 3.68 -1.74 -2.74
C GLY A 36 2.82 -0.63 -2.16
N ILE A 37 2.63 0.46 -2.92
CA ILE A 37 1.60 1.45 -2.62
C ILE A 37 0.42 1.22 -3.57
N GLY A 38 -0.73 0.81 -3.04
CA GLY A 38 -1.92 0.43 -3.80
C GLY A 38 -2.00 -1.08 -4.10
N PHE A 39 -2.73 -1.45 -5.15
CA PHE A 39 -2.90 -2.87 -5.50
C PHE A 39 -1.64 -3.39 -6.21
N PRO A 40 -0.91 -4.38 -5.65
CA PRO A 40 0.15 -5.06 -6.39
C PRO A 40 -0.45 -5.62 -7.69
N PRO A 41 0.32 -5.69 -8.79
CA PRO A 41 -0.22 -6.06 -10.07
C PRO A 41 -0.82 -7.46 -9.94
N LYS A 42 -2.11 -7.59 -10.30
CA LYS A 42 -2.68 -8.73 -11.03
C LYS A 42 -4.15 -8.51 -11.37
N LEU A 43 -4.41 -7.61 -12.32
CA LEU A 43 -5.61 -7.74 -13.17
C LEU A 43 -5.44 -8.87 -14.20
N PHE A 44 -4.20 -9.16 -14.63
CA PHE A 44 -3.84 -10.31 -15.47
C PHE A 44 -2.51 -10.90 -15.00
N GLY A 45 -2.58 -11.90 -14.12
CA GLY A 45 -1.40 -12.62 -13.65
C GLY A 45 -1.18 -13.90 -14.41
N VAL A 46 -0.48 -13.85 -15.53
CA VAL A 46 0.13 -15.07 -16.07
C VAL A 46 1.23 -15.49 -15.09
N LYS A 47 0.96 -16.52 -14.30
CA LYS A 47 2.02 -17.25 -13.60
C LYS A 47 2.72 -18.11 -14.64
N LYS A 48 4.05 -18.00 -14.73
CA LYS A 48 4.88 -19.07 -15.29
C LYS A 48 5.22 -20.04 -14.15
#